data_AF-A0A3N5P183-F1
#
_entry.id   AF-A0A3N5P183-F1
#
_cell.length_a   1.000
_cell.length_b   1.000
_cell.length_c   1.000
_cell.angle_alpha   90.00
_cell.angle_beta   90.00
_cell.angle_gamma   90.00
#
_symmetry.space_group_name_H-M   'P 1'
#
loop_
_entity.id
_entity.type
_entity.pdbx_description
1 polymer ?
#
loop_
_entity_poly.entity_id
_entity_poly.type
_entity_poly.pdbx_seq_one_letter_code
_entity_poly.pdbx_strand_id
1 'polypeptide(L)' 'MPSLSQEQCVPCRGGEPTLDQFEIEELRPKVPEWEVLEVEGEKRLRRAFRFKNFQQALDFTNAVGAAA' A
#
# COMPACT_ATOMS: atom_id res chain seq x y z
N MET A 1 18.74 2.83 0.24
CA MET A 1 17.62 2.19 0.94
C MET A 1 17.21 0.96 0.16
N PRO A 2 16.92 -0.19 0.81
CA PRO A 2 16.40 -1.37 0.13
C PRO A 2 15.07 -1.07 -0.57
N SER A 3 14.67 -1.95 -1.49
CA SER A 3 13.33 -1.87 -2.10
C SER A 3 12.28 -2.04 -1.01
N LEU A 4 11.15 -1.33 -1.08
CA LEU A 4 10.04 -1.50 -0.13
C LEU A 4 9.54 -2.95 -0.07
N SER A 5 9.69 -3.70 -1.15
CA SER A 5 9.35 -5.13 -1.21
C SER A 5 10.30 -6.04 -0.42
N GLN A 6 11.42 -5.52 0.08
CA GLN A 6 12.39 -6.25 0.91
C GLN A 6 12.29 -5.86 2.38
N GLU A 7 11.43 -4.90 2.73
CA GLU A 7 11.10 -4.56 4.11
C GLU A 7 10.35 -5.73 4.75
N GLN A 8 10.59 -5.95 6.05
CA GLN A 8 9.90 -7.00 6.78
C GLN A 8 8.60 -6.45 7.35
N CYS A 9 7.47 -6.96 6.84
CA CYS A 9 6.17 -6.67 7.44
C CYS A 9 6.10 -7.36 8.82
N VAL A 10 6.04 -6.57 9.88
CA VAL A 10 5.79 -7.06 11.23
C VAL A 10 4.31 -6.89 11.56
N PRO A 11 3.68 -7.82 12.30
CA PRO A 11 2.30 -7.65 12.73
C PRO A 11 2.18 -6.33 13.49
N CYS A 12 1.25 -5.46 13.06
CA CYS A 12 0.98 -4.20 13.73
C CYS A 12 0.67 -4.47 15.20
N ARG A 13 1.57 -4.10 16.10
CA ARG A 13 1.27 -4.05 17.53
C ARG A 13 0.46 -2.80 17.74
N GLY A 14 -0.77 -2.93 18.23
CA GLY A 14 -1.66 -1.79 18.47
C GLY A 14 -0.92 -0.68 19.23
N GLY A 15 -0.94 0.53 18.70
CA GLY A 15 -0.19 1.68 19.24
C GLY A 15 1.11 2.02 18.52
N GLU A 16 1.51 1.28 17.48
CA GLU A 16 2.57 1.73 16.56
C GLU A 16 2.19 3.08 15.93
N PRO A 17 3.10 4.08 15.93
CA PRO A 17 2.81 5.40 15.37
C PRO A 17 2.61 5.29 13.85
N THR A 18 1.65 6.06 13.35
CA THR A 18 1.51 6.26 11.90
C THR A 18 2.71 7.04 11.37
N LEU A 19 3.05 6.83 10.09
CA LEU A 19 4.04 7.67 9.41
C LEU A 19 3.66 9.15 9.50
N ASP A 20 4.65 9.99 9.78
CA ASP A 20 4.49 11.43 9.74
C ASP A 20 4.49 11.97 8.31
N GLN A 21 4.25 13.28 8.15
CA GLN A 21 4.17 13.90 6.83
C GLN A 21 5.51 13.84 6.07
N PHE A 22 6.64 13.96 6.77
CA PHE A 22 7.96 13.94 6.17
C PHE A 22 8.32 12.54 5.68
N GLU A 23 8.06 11.51 6.49
CA GLU A 23 8.24 10.11 6.12
C GLU A 23 7.38 9.73 4.91
N ILE A 24 6.12 10.19 4.87
CA ILE A 24 5.24 9.99 3.72
C ILE A 24 5.84 10.62 2.45
N GLU A 25 6.34 11.86 2.53
CA GLU A 25 6.95 12.57 1.40
C GLU A 25 8.23 11.89 0.90
N GLU A 26 9.03 11.33 1.79
CA GLU A 26 10.24 10.58 1.44
C GLU A 26 9.93 9.25 0.74
N LEU A 27 8.87 8.56 1.17
CA LEU A 27 8.50 7.24 0.65
C LEU A 27 7.64 7.31 -0.62
N ARG A 28 6.83 8.36 -0.77
CA ARG A 28 5.89 8.52 -1.91
C ARG A 28 6.53 8.34 -3.30
N PRO A 29 7.75 8.83 -3.58
CA PRO A 29 8.41 8.62 -4.88
C PRO A 29 8.68 7.15 -5.22
N LYS A 30 8.76 6.26 -4.21
CA LYS A 30 8.98 4.82 -4.43
C LYS A 30 7.70 4.09 -4.89
N VAL A 31 6.53 4.71 -4.71
CA VAL A 31 5.20 4.17 -5.04
C VAL A 31 4.33 5.23 -5.76
N PRO A 32 4.77 5.74 -6.92
CA PRO A 32 4.19 6.95 -7.53
C PRO A 32 2.72 6.80 -7.98
N GLU A 33 2.25 5.57 -8.17
CA GLU A 33 0.86 5.28 -8.56
C GLU A 33 -0.10 5.16 -7.37
N TRP A 34 0.39 5.27 -6.14
CA TRP A 34 -0.41 5.20 -4.93
C TRP A 34 -0.75 6.59 -4.40
N GLU A 35 -2.00 6.76 -3.99
CA GLU A 35 -2.55 7.97 -3.42
C GLU A 35 -2.64 7.85 -1.90
N VAL A 36 -2.34 8.93 -1.18
CA VAL A 36 -2.62 9.04 0.27
C VAL A 36 -3.96 9.74 0.44
N LEU A 37 -4.89 9.09 1.12
CA LEU A 37 -6.23 9.59 1.38
C LEU A 37 -6.50 9.63 2.87
N GLU A 38 -7.28 10.60 3.32
CA GLU A 38 -7.77 10.63 4.69
C GLU A 38 -9.18 10.03 4.75
N VAL A 39 -9.35 8.98 5.53
CA VAL A 39 -10.62 8.28 5.72
C VAL A 39 -10.83 8.14 7.22
N GLU A 40 -11.90 8.73 7.74
CA GLU A 40 -12.24 8.68 9.18
C GLU A 40 -11.11 9.20 10.10
N GLY A 41 -10.33 10.18 9.61
CA GLY A 41 -9.20 10.77 10.34
C GLY A 41 -7.89 9.97 10.22
N GLU A 42 -7.86 8.88 9.46
CA GLU A 42 -6.67 8.06 9.22
C GLU A 42 -6.15 8.21 7.79
N LYS A 43 -4.85 8.41 7.63
CA LYS A 43 -4.19 8.38 6.31
C LYS A 43 -4.08 6.93 5.83
N ARG A 44 -4.61 6.64 4.64
CA ARG A 44 -4.61 5.32 3.99
C ARG A 44 -4.03 5.42 2.59
N LEU A 45 -3.32 4.39 2.15
CA LEU A 45 -2.86 4.26 0.77
C LEU A 45 -3.96 3.66 -0.11
N ARG A 46 -4.19 4.24 -1.30
CA ARG A 46 -5.12 3.72 -2.30
C ARG A 46 -4.46 3.68 -3.68
N ARG A 47 -4.65 2.58 -4.39
CA ARG A 47 -4.39 2.49 -5.83
C ARG A 47 -5.51 1.72 -6.51
N ALA A 48 -6.01 2.26 -7.62
CA ALA A 48 -7.02 1.60 -8.43
C ALA A 48 -6.35 0.87 -9.61
N PHE A 49 -6.54 -0.44 -9.69
CA PHE A 49 -6.11 -1.26 -10.83
C PHE A 49 -7.31 -1.48 -11.75
N ARG A 50 -7.14 -1.18 -13.04
CA ARG A 50 -8.19 -1.37 -14.06
C ARG A 50 -7.87 -2.56 -14.93
N PHE A 51 -8.86 -3.42 -15.15
CA PHE A 51 -8.75 -4.63 -15.96
C PHE A 51 -9.82 -4.62 -17.05
N LYS A 52 -9.57 -5.36 -18.13
CA LYS A 52 -10.50 -5.43 -19.26
C LYS A 52 -11.80 -6.18 -18.91
N ASN A 53 -11.73 -7.13 -17.97
CA ASN A 53 -12.85 -7.95 -17.55
C ASN A 53 -12.67 -8.45 -16.11
N PHE A 54 -13.71 -9.07 -15.57
CA PHE A 54 -13.74 -9.59 -14.20
C PHE A 54 -12.71 -10.69 -13.94
N GLN A 55 -12.51 -11.63 -14.87
CA GLN A 55 -11.56 -12.73 -14.69
C GLN A 55 -10.14 -12.21 -14.45
N GLN A 56 -9.68 -11.24 -15.26
CA GLN A 56 -8.36 -10.64 -15.08
C GLN A 56 -8.20 -9.91 -13.74
N ALA A 57 -9.26 -9.24 -13.28
CA ALA A 57 -9.24 -8.59 -11.97
C ALA A 57 -9.13 -9.63 -10.84
N LEU A 58 -9.88 -10.73 -10.93
CA LEU A 58 -9.84 -11.81 -9.95
C LEU A 58 -8.48 -12.52 -9.94
N ASP A 59 -7.90 -12.79 -11.10
CA ASP A 59 -6.56 -13.39 -11.21
C ASP A 59 -5.50 -12.53 -10.52
N PHE A 60 -5.55 -11.20 -10.74
CA PHE A 60 -4.69 -10.24 -10.04
C PHE A 60 -4.92 -10.26 -8.53
N THR A 61 -6.18 -10.20 -8.07
CA THR A 61 -6.52 -10.24 -6.66
C THR A 61 -6.01 -11.52 -5.98
N ASN A 62 -6.15 -12.67 -6.64
CA ASN A 62 -5.64 -13.94 -6.13
C ASN A 62 -4.11 -13.96 -6.04
N ALA A 63 -3.41 -13.41 -7.04
CA ALA A 63 -1.96 -13.29 -7.01
C ALA A 63 -1.46 -12.39 -5.87
N VAL A 64 -2.16 -11.27 -5.61
CA VAL A 64 -1.87 -10.41 -4.45
C VAL A 64 -2.11 -11.15 -3.14
N GLY A 65 -3.24 -11.87 -3.03
CA GLY A 65 -3.56 -12.66 -1.83
C GLY A 65 -2.57 -13.78 -1.55
N ALA A 66 -2.00 -14.40 -2.59
CA ALA A 66 -0.96 -15.42 -2.45
C ALA A 66 0.42 -14.85 -2.05
N ALA A 67 0.64 -13.53 -2.20
CA ALA A 67 1.88 -12.85 -1.87
C ALA A 67 1.85 -12.12 -0.50
N ALA A 68 0.68 -12.07 0.15
CA ALA A 68 0.47 -11.48 1.48
C ALA A 68 0.95 -12.40 2.60
#